data_AF-A0A9W5PPT9-F1
#
_entry.id   AF-A0A9W5PPT9-F1
#
_cell.length_a   1.000
_cell.length_b   1.000
_cell.length_c   1.000
_cell.angle_alpha   90.00
_cell.angle_beta   90.00
_cell.angle_gamma   90.00
#
_symmetry.space_group_name_H-M   'P 1'
#
loop_
_entity.id
_entity.type
_entity.pdbx_description
1 polymer ?
#
loop_
_entity_poly.entity_id
_entity_poly.type
_entity_poly.pdbx_seq_one_letter_code
_entity_poly.pdbx_strand_id
1 'polypeptide(L)'
;MSDVTIYSKSIPKPPSKLKHMLTFILVILMLWSSSVQVDASFSKLVDGFPNMVDLLKEMVPPDWSYFQVITTAMLDTIRMAIIGTTLGAILAIPLALFAASNVFTNTFLYSLARMILNLIRTIPDLLLAAIFVAIFGVLLQSFLTDKKLV
;
A
#
# COMPACT_ATOMS: atom_id res chain seq x y z
N MET A 1 10.97 -63.56 16.59
CA MET A 1 11.64 -63.52 15.27
C MET A 1 10.68 -62.82 14.31
N SER A 2 10.70 -61.50 14.31
CA SER A 2 11.02 -60.67 13.14
C SER A 2 9.88 -60.51 12.11
N ASP A 3 8.74 -59.97 12.56
CA ASP A 3 7.88 -59.19 11.66
C ASP A 3 8.49 -57.81 11.50
N VAL A 4 9.49 -57.74 10.61
CA VAL A 4 9.92 -56.47 10.04
C VAL A 4 8.87 -56.13 8.98
N THR A 5 7.75 -55.59 9.43
CA THR A 5 6.80 -54.89 8.58
C THR A 5 7.48 -53.62 8.07
N ILE A 6 8.10 -53.78 6.91
CA ILE A 6 8.75 -52.76 6.10
C ILE A 6 7.77 -51.59 5.91
N TYR A 7 8.04 -50.50 6.62
CA TYR A 7 7.49 -49.18 6.31
C TYR A 7 7.99 -48.76 4.93
N SER A 8 7.25 -49.13 3.89
CA SER A 8 7.47 -48.67 2.51
C SER A 8 7.11 -47.18 2.41
N LYS A 9 8.10 -46.34 2.67
CA LYS A 9 8.06 -44.89 2.48
C LYS A 9 8.03 -44.62 0.98
N SER A 10 6.84 -44.36 0.43
CA SER A 10 6.66 -43.92 -0.95
C SER A 10 7.34 -42.56 -1.15
N ILE A 11 8.40 -42.56 -1.97
CA ILE A 11 9.17 -41.34 -2.29
C ILE A 11 8.28 -40.46 -3.18
N PRO A 12 7.93 -39.23 -2.76
CA PRO A 12 7.15 -38.33 -3.61
C PRO A 12 7.96 -37.96 -4.86
N LYS A 13 7.34 -38.12 -6.04
CA LYS A 13 7.92 -37.79 -7.35
C LYS A 13 8.42 -36.33 -7.34
N PRO A 14 9.64 -36.04 -7.85
CA PRO A 14 10.19 -34.69 -7.80
C PRO A 14 9.24 -33.70 -8.51
N PRO A 15 9.04 -32.50 -7.95
CA PRO A 15 8.16 -31.51 -8.54
C PRO A 15 8.65 -31.15 -9.94
N SER A 16 7.73 -31.07 -10.89
CA SER A 16 8.04 -30.83 -12.29
C SER A 16 8.83 -29.53 -12.46
N LYS A 17 10.07 -29.66 -12.97
CA LYS A 17 10.95 -28.53 -13.32
C LYS A 17 10.32 -27.56 -14.32
N LEU A 18 9.26 -27.98 -15.01
CA LEU A 18 8.48 -27.16 -15.93
C LEU A 18 7.84 -25.96 -15.25
N LYS A 19 7.37 -26.09 -14.00
CA LYS A 19 6.79 -24.95 -13.27
C LYS A 19 7.85 -23.89 -12.99
N HIS A 20 9.05 -24.29 -12.57
CA HIS A 20 10.15 -23.35 -12.29
C HIS A 20 10.73 -22.77 -13.58
N MET A 21 10.82 -23.57 -14.65
CA MET A 21 11.28 -23.10 -15.96
C MET A 21 10.31 -22.08 -16.56
N LEU A 22 9.00 -22.31 -16.42
CA LEU A 22 7.97 -21.36 -16.84
C LEU A 22 8.04 -20.06 -16.02
N THR A 23 8.19 -20.15 -14.69
CA THR A 23 8.39 -18.97 -13.84
C THR A 23 9.66 -18.21 -14.24
N PHE A 24 10.76 -18.91 -14.52
CA PHE A 24 12.02 -18.30 -14.91
C PHE A 24 11.92 -17.58 -16.26
N ILE A 25 11.31 -18.22 -17.25
CA ILE A 25 11.04 -17.60 -18.57
C ILE A 25 10.16 -16.36 -18.42
N LEU A 26 9.12 -16.42 -17.59
CA LEU A 26 8.22 -15.29 -17.35
C LEU A 26 8.97 -14.12 -16.71
N VAL A 27 9.83 -14.38 -15.72
CA VAL A 27 10.68 -13.35 -15.09
C VAL A 27 11.65 -12.74 -16.10
N ILE A 28 12.33 -13.55 -16.92
CA ILE A 28 13.23 -13.04 -17.97
C ILE A 28 12.47 -12.14 -18.95
N LEU A 29 11.27 -12.55 -19.38
CA LEU A 29 10.48 -11.80 -20.35
C LEU A 29 9.98 -10.47 -19.76
N MET A 30 9.65 -10.47 -18.47
CA MET A 30 9.26 -9.27 -17.73
C MET A 30 10.45 -8.31 -17.51
N LEU A 31 11.65 -8.83 -17.26
CA LEU A 31 12.87 -8.02 -17.19
C LEU A 31 13.24 -7.43 -18.56
N TRP A 32 13.07 -8.20 -19.63
CA TRP A 32 13.34 -7.73 -20.98
C TRP A 32 12.35 -6.65 -21.42
N SER A 33 11.05 -6.84 -21.17
CA SER A 33 10.03 -5.82 -21.46
C SER A 33 10.21 -4.56 -20.62
N SER A 34 10.69 -4.68 -19.38
CA SER A 34 11.05 -3.54 -18.55
C SER A 34 12.29 -2.82 -19.09
N SER A 35 13.31 -3.57 -19.53
CA SER A 35 14.54 -3.00 -20.10
C SER A 35 14.28 -2.21 -21.39
N VAL A 36 13.34 -2.66 -22.23
CA VAL A 36 12.96 -1.97 -23.47
C VAL A 36 12.15 -0.71 -23.17
N GLN A 37 11.22 -0.74 -22.21
CA GLN A 37 10.43 0.46 -21.85
C GLN A 37 11.27 1.56 -21.21
N VAL A 38 12.36 1.21 -20.53
CA VAL A 38 13.25 2.15 -19.83
C VAL A 38 14.41 2.63 -20.73
N ASP A 39 14.57 2.06 -21.94
CA ASP A 39 15.78 2.21 -22.77
C ASP A 39 17.06 2.07 -21.94
N ALA A 40 17.10 1.05 -21.08
CA ALA A 40 18.17 0.84 -20.12
C ALA A 40 19.45 0.45 -20.88
N SER A 41 20.28 1.44 -21.18
CA SER A 41 21.58 1.27 -21.84
C SER A 41 22.70 1.52 -20.84
N PHE A 42 23.77 0.73 -20.90
CA PHE A 42 24.96 0.93 -20.05
C PHE A 42 25.56 2.33 -20.21
N SER A 43 25.46 2.94 -21.41
CA SER A 43 25.84 4.34 -21.66
C SER A 43 25.05 5.32 -20.80
N LYS A 44 23.72 5.26 -20.80
CA LYS A 44 22.87 6.18 -20.03
C LYS A 44 23.10 6.09 -18.52
N LEU A 45 23.51 4.92 -18.02
CA LEU A 45 23.88 4.73 -16.62
C LEU A 45 25.17 5.49 -16.28
N VAL A 46 26.18 5.41 -17.15
CA VAL A 46 27.45 6.12 -17.00
C VAL A 46 27.26 7.62 -17.20
N ASP A 47 26.49 8.02 -18.20
CA ASP A 47 26.17 9.42 -18.49
C ASP A 47 25.29 10.07 -17.40
N GLY A 48 24.47 9.27 -16.71
CA GLY A 48 23.64 9.70 -15.59
C GLY A 48 24.36 9.76 -14.24
N PHE A 49 25.52 9.12 -14.12
CA PHE A 49 26.29 9.06 -12.87
C PHE A 49 26.72 10.44 -12.33
N PRO A 50 27.20 11.39 -13.16
CA PRO A 50 27.49 12.75 -12.71
C PRO A 50 26.26 13.46 -12.11
N ASN A 51 25.08 13.30 -12.73
CA ASN A 51 23.84 13.92 -12.23
C ASN A 51 23.46 13.38 -10.83
N MET A 52 23.69 12.08 -10.58
CA MET A 52 23.47 11.49 -9.26
C MET A 52 24.43 12.10 -8.21
N VAL A 53 25.69 12.28 -8.59
CA VAL A 53 26.71 12.88 -7.72
C VAL A 53 26.40 14.35 -7.45
N ASP A 54 25.89 15.10 -8.42
CA ASP A 54 25.55 16.51 -8.24
C ASP A 54 24.31 16.69 -7.36
N LEU A 55 23.29 15.84 -7.49
CA LEU A 55 22.17 15.80 -6.55
C LEU A 55 22.63 15.50 -5.11
N LEU A 56 23.57 14.57 -4.94
CA LEU A 56 24.14 14.25 -3.62
C LEU A 56 24.97 15.42 -3.05
N LYS A 57 25.66 16.19 -3.88
CA LYS A 57 26.37 17.40 -3.44
C LYS A 57 25.40 18.51 -3.07
N GLU A 58 24.31 18.70 -3.83
CA GLU A 58 23.28 19.69 -3.52
C GLU A 58 22.52 19.35 -2.22
N MET A 59 22.39 18.06 -1.89
CA MET A 59 21.86 17.62 -0.60
C MET A 59 22.79 17.92 0.60
N VAL A 60 24.07 18.25 0.35
CA VAL A 60 25.10 18.50 1.38
C VAL A 60 25.71 19.88 1.15
N PRO A 61 24.99 20.94 1.54
CA PRO A 61 25.08 21.35 2.94
C PRO A 61 23.69 21.52 3.58
N PRO A 62 23.32 20.70 4.59
CA PRO A 62 22.05 20.86 5.28
C PRO A 62 22.02 22.20 6.03
N ASP A 63 21.00 23.01 5.75
CA ASP A 63 20.77 24.26 6.48
C ASP A 63 20.13 23.95 7.84
N TRP A 64 20.92 24.08 8.90
CA TRP A 64 20.51 23.84 10.28
C TRP A 64 19.46 24.83 10.79
N SER A 65 19.27 25.97 10.11
CA SER A 65 18.20 26.93 10.44
C SER A 65 16.80 26.33 10.22
N TYR A 66 16.66 25.34 9.33
CA TYR A 66 15.37 24.67 9.06
C TYR A 66 15.03 23.56 10.05
N PHE A 67 15.94 23.22 10.97
CA PHE A 67 15.73 22.14 11.94
C PHE A 67 14.47 22.37 12.81
N GLN A 68 14.22 23.62 13.22
CA GLN A 68 13.02 23.95 14.01
C GLN A 68 11.71 23.79 13.21
N VAL A 69 11.75 24.12 11.91
CA VAL A 69 10.60 23.97 11.02
C VAL A 69 10.30 22.48 10.80
N ILE A 70 11.33 21.67 10.53
CA ILE A 70 11.19 20.23 10.30
C ILE A 70 10.68 19.53 11.58
N THR A 71 11.22 19.86 12.75
CA THR A 71 10.78 19.25 14.02
C THR A 71 9.33 19.60 14.36
N THR A 72 8.89 20.83 14.07
CA THR A 72 7.49 21.23 14.26
C THR A 72 6.58 20.48 13.28
N ALA A 73 6.95 20.39 12.00
CA ALA A 73 6.20 19.63 11.01
C ALA A 73 6.11 18.12 11.36
N MET A 74 7.19 17.53 11.85
CA MET A 74 7.18 16.14 12.35
C MET A 74 6.26 15.97 13.56
N LEU A 75 6.21 16.94 14.47
CA LEU A 75 5.27 16.91 15.60
C LEU A 75 3.82 16.99 15.11
N ASP A 76 3.54 17.77 14.07
CA ASP A 76 2.20 17.85 13.49
C ASP A 76 1.77 16.55 12.79
N THR A 77 2.68 15.84 12.12
CA THR A 77 2.37 14.50 11.58
C THR A 77 2.09 13.48 12.68
N ILE A 78 2.85 13.52 13.78
CA ILE A 78 2.60 12.67 14.96
C ILE A 78 1.22 12.97 15.55
N ARG A 79 0.89 14.25 15.76
CA ARG A 79 -0.41 14.68 16.27
C ARG A 79 -1.55 14.18 15.38
N MET A 80 -1.42 14.34 14.07
CA MET A 80 -2.40 13.85 13.10
C MET A 80 -2.55 12.32 13.16
N ALA A 81 -1.44 11.58 13.20
CA ALA A 81 -1.45 10.12 13.29
C ALA A 81 -2.11 9.62 14.59
N ILE A 82 -1.82 10.27 15.73
CA ILE A 82 -2.44 9.91 17.02
C ILE A 82 -3.95 10.16 16.98
N ILE A 83 -4.40 11.30 16.47
CA ILE A 83 -5.83 11.61 16.37
C ILE A 83 -6.52 10.61 15.44
N GLY A 84 -5.95 10.35 14.26
CA GLY A 84 -6.50 9.42 13.29
C GLY A 84 -6.59 7.98 13.82
N THR A 85 -5.53 7.49 14.47
CA THR A 85 -5.53 6.14 15.05
C THR A 85 -6.46 6.02 16.25
N THR A 86 -6.56 7.05 17.10
CA THR A 86 -7.47 7.04 18.26
C THR A 86 -8.93 7.00 17.81
N LEU A 87 -9.33 7.88 16.89
CA LEU A 87 -10.67 7.88 16.33
C LEU A 87 -10.97 6.60 15.56
N GLY A 88 -10.01 6.13 14.76
CA GLY A 88 -10.10 4.86 14.06
C GLY A 88 -10.29 3.68 15.01
N ALA A 89 -9.57 3.62 16.12
CA ALA A 89 -9.69 2.58 17.13
C ALA A 89 -11.06 2.60 17.83
N ILE A 90 -11.54 3.79 18.21
CA ILE A 90 -12.86 3.96 18.84
C ILE A 90 -13.97 3.42 17.93
N LEU A 91 -13.91 3.71 16.63
CA LEU A 91 -14.89 3.22 15.65
C LEU A 91 -14.67 1.75 15.27
N ALA A 92 -13.43 1.28 15.26
CA ALA A 92 -13.08 -0.09 14.92
C ALA A 92 -13.54 -1.08 16.00
N ILE A 93 -13.53 -0.71 17.28
CA ILE A 93 -13.98 -1.58 18.38
C ILE A 93 -15.42 -2.08 18.19
N PRO A 94 -16.47 -1.23 18.06
CA PRO A 94 -17.83 -1.71 17.86
C PRO A 94 -17.97 -2.47 16.53
N LEU A 95 -17.31 -2.02 15.46
CA LEU A 95 -17.36 -2.70 14.16
C LEU A 95 -16.71 -4.09 14.21
N ALA A 96 -15.62 -4.26 14.97
CA ALA A 96 -14.97 -5.54 15.20
C ALA A 96 -15.82 -6.49 16.05
N LEU A 97 -16.58 -5.97 17.03
CA LEU A 97 -17.55 -6.76 17.78
C LEU A 97 -18.67 -7.29 16.89
N PHE A 98 -19.19 -6.49 15.95
CA PHE A 98 -20.15 -6.96 14.95
C PHE A 98 -19.55 -7.94 13.94
N ALA A 99 -18.26 -7.82 13.63
CA ALA A 99 -17.53 -8.75 12.77
C ALA A 99 -17.07 -10.05 13.47
N ALA A 100 -17.27 -10.18 14.79
CA ALA A 100 -16.88 -11.38 15.52
C ALA A 100 -17.88 -12.52 15.24
N SER A 101 -17.42 -13.55 14.53
CA SER A 101 -18.22 -14.75 14.20
C SER A 101 -18.63 -15.58 15.42
N ASN A 102 -18.07 -15.26 16.60
CA ASN A 102 -18.39 -15.93 17.85
C ASN A 102 -19.59 -15.31 18.59
N VAL A 103 -19.97 -14.06 18.28
CA VAL A 103 -21.01 -13.32 19.01
C VAL A 103 -22.30 -13.17 18.20
N PHE A 104 -22.20 -13.12 16.86
CA PHE A 104 -23.36 -12.98 15.97
C PHE A 104 -23.49 -14.18 15.02
N THR A 105 -24.57 -14.96 15.18
CA THR A 105 -24.93 -16.10 14.31
C THR A 105 -25.46 -15.66 12.94
N ASN A 106 -25.79 -14.37 12.77
CA ASN A 106 -26.34 -13.84 11.52
C ASN A 106 -25.20 -13.52 10.53
N THR A 107 -25.00 -14.43 9.57
CA THR A 107 -23.99 -14.33 8.49
C THR A 107 -24.06 -13.01 7.73
N PHE A 108 -25.24 -12.38 7.63
CA PHE A 108 -25.40 -11.11 6.91
C PHE A 108 -24.68 -9.94 7.59
N LEU A 109 -24.91 -9.73 8.90
CA LEU A 109 -24.25 -8.64 9.65
C LEU A 109 -22.74 -8.85 9.72
N TYR A 110 -22.31 -10.09 9.92
CA TYR A 110 -20.91 -10.48 9.89
C TYR A 110 -20.25 -10.15 8.54
N SER A 111 -20.86 -10.57 7.44
CA SER A 111 -20.33 -10.33 6.10
C SER A 111 -20.30 -8.84 5.77
N LEU A 112 -21.30 -8.07 6.19
CA LEU A 112 -21.37 -6.62 5.97
C LEU A 112 -20.26 -5.89 6.73
N ALA A 113 -20.08 -6.18 8.03
CA ALA A 113 -19.01 -5.55 8.82
C ALA A 113 -17.62 -5.84 8.24
N ARG A 114 -17.40 -7.08 7.79
CA ARG A 114 -16.13 -7.48 7.16
C ARG A 114 -15.93 -6.88 5.78
N MET A 115 -17.01 -6.74 5.01
CA MET A 115 -16.98 -6.04 3.72
C MET A 115 -16.58 -4.58 3.89
N ILE A 116 -17.15 -3.87 4.88
CA ILE A 116 -16.81 -2.48 5.18
C ILE A 116 -15.32 -2.35 5.56
N LEU A 117 -14.83 -3.20 6.48
CA LEU A 117 -13.42 -3.21 6.89
C LEU A 117 -12.46 -3.47 5.72
N ASN A 118 -12.82 -4.42 4.84
CA ASN A 118 -12.03 -4.71 3.65
C ASN A 118 -12.07 -3.55 2.66
N LEU A 119 -13.23 -2.92 2.47
CA LEU A 119 -13.39 -1.80 1.54
C LEU A 119 -12.54 -0.60 1.95
N ILE A 120 -12.61 -0.18 3.22
CA ILE A 120 -11.83 0.95 3.76
C ILE A 120 -10.32 0.72 3.58
N ARG A 121 -9.84 -0.53 3.70
CA ARG A 121 -8.42 -0.86 3.54
C ARG A 121 -7.97 -1.01 2.09
N THR A 122 -8.89 -1.31 1.18
CA THR A 122 -8.55 -1.60 -0.22
C THR A 122 -8.71 -0.37 -1.11
N ILE A 123 -9.61 0.55 -0.75
CA ILE A 123 -9.74 1.82 -1.44
C ILE A 123 -8.49 2.67 -1.17
N PRO A 124 -7.79 3.14 -2.22
CA PRO A 124 -6.67 4.05 -2.06
C PRO A 124 -7.12 5.39 -1.47
N ASP A 125 -6.34 5.94 -0.54
CA ASP A 125 -6.60 7.26 0.05
C ASP A 125 -6.70 8.37 -1.02
N LEU A 126 -5.88 8.26 -2.08
CA LEU A 126 -5.92 9.17 -3.23
C LEU A 126 -7.30 9.22 -3.92
N LEU A 127 -8.02 8.10 -3.97
CA LEU A 127 -9.34 8.03 -4.59
C LEU A 127 -10.40 8.69 -3.70
N LEU A 128 -10.33 8.47 -2.38
CA LEU A 128 -11.18 9.17 -1.43
C LEU A 128 -10.95 10.68 -1.48
N ALA A 129 -9.69 11.11 -1.55
CA ALA A 129 -9.34 12.52 -1.72
C ALA A 129 -9.94 13.10 -3.01
N ALA A 130 -9.83 12.39 -4.14
CA ALA A 130 -10.39 12.85 -5.42
C ALA A 130 -11.92 12.99 -5.37
N ILE A 131 -12.63 12.00 -4.81
CA ILE A 131 -14.09 12.05 -4.65
C ILE A 131 -14.49 13.18 -3.70
N PHE A 132 -13.76 13.37 -2.60
CA PHE A 132 -14.01 14.43 -1.64
C PHE A 132 -13.85 15.81 -2.29
N VAL A 133 -12.78 16.03 -3.06
CA VAL A 133 -12.58 17.27 -3.84
C VAL A 133 -13.69 17.47 -4.87
N ALA A 134 -14.12 16.42 -5.56
CA ALA A 134 -15.21 16.53 -6.53
C ALA A 134 -16.55 16.94 -5.87
N ILE A 135 -16.90 16.30 -4.75
CA ILE A 135 -18.14 16.59 -4.03
C ILE A 135 -18.05 17.97 -3.38
N PHE A 136 -17.07 18.22 -2.51
CA PHE A 136 -16.97 19.48 -1.78
C PHE A 136 -16.58 20.65 -2.67
N GLY A 137 -15.75 20.45 -3.70
CA GLY A 137 -15.36 21.51 -4.63
C GLY A 137 -16.55 22.04 -5.43
N VAL A 138 -17.33 21.16 -6.06
CA VAL A 138 -18.51 21.56 -6.85
C VAL A 138 -19.64 22.07 -5.95
N LEU A 139 -19.90 21.37 -4.85
CA LEU A 139 -20.98 21.74 -3.93
C LEU A 139 -20.71 23.09 -3.26
N LEU A 140 -19.48 23.33 -2.76
CA LEU A 140 -19.12 24.61 -2.15
C LEU A 140 -19.12 25.76 -3.17
N GLN A 141 -18.69 25.51 -4.41
CA GLN A 141 -18.77 26.49 -5.49
C GLN A 141 -20.23 26.88 -5.77
N SER A 142 -21.15 25.91 -5.86
CA SER A 142 -22.58 26.19 -6.06
C SER A 142 -23.21 26.97 -4.90
N PHE A 143 -22.88 26.62 -3.66
CA PHE A 143 -23.36 27.34 -2.47
C PHE A 143 -22.84 28.78 -2.38
N LEU A 144 -21.59 29.03 -2.78
CA LEU A 144 -21.01 30.39 -2.80
C LEU A 144 -21.56 31.23 -3.96
N THR A 145 -21.91 30.61 -5.08
CA THR A 145 -22.58 31.28 -6.20
C THR A 145 -24.01 31.70 -5.84
N ASP A 146 -24.76 30.86 -5.14
CA ASP A 146 -26.12 31.19 -4.67
C ASP A 146 -26.11 32.32 -3.63
N LYS A 147 -25.12 32.32 -2.72
CA LYS A 147 -24.95 33.36 -1.70
C LYS A 147 -24.38 34.70 -2.20
N LYS A 148 -23.90 34.78 -3.45
CA LYS A 148 -23.40 36.02 -4.09
C LYS A 148 -24.45 36.71 -4.97
N LEU A 149 -25.64 36.12 -5.12
CA LEU A 149 -26.76 36.67 -5.90
C LEU A 149 -27.91 37.21 -5.01
N VAL A 150 -27.68 37.38 -3.71
CA VAL A 150 -28.57 38.06 -2.75
C VAL A 150 -27.84 39.19 -2.06
#